data_AF-A0A7K4NFP3-F1
#
_entry.id   AF-A0A7K4NFP3-F1
#
_cell.length_a   1.000
_cell.length_b   1.000
_cell.length_c   1.000
_cell.angle_alpha   90.00
_cell.angle_beta   90.00
_cell.angle_gamma   90.00
#
_symmetry.space_group_name_H-M   'P 1'
#
loop_
_entity.id
_entity.type
_entity.pdbx_description
1 polymer ?
#
loop_
_entity_poly.entity_id
_entity_poly.type
_entity_poly.pdbx_seq_one_letter_code
_entity_poly.pdbx_strand_id
1 'polypeptide(L)'
;SKKAQKKNLQKLEKFPVQVIVCGNDTVSIKKLLGILKKKGIKNILVEGGGTANWAFVKENLVDEAIITITPYLVGGMTSTTLVDGDGFSTIAKSIRLKLKSVSKIKNEVVLRYEN
;
A
#
# COMPACT_ATOMS: atom_id res chain seq x y z
N SER A 1 -12.19 -7.97 -5.06
CA SER A 1 -12.75 -8.94 -4.11
C SER A 1 -14.06 -9.51 -4.67
N LYS A 2 -14.67 -10.52 -4.05
CA LYS A 2 -15.96 -11.10 -4.49
C LYS A 2 -17.12 -10.08 -4.45
N LYS A 3 -16.96 -8.97 -3.73
CA LYS A 3 -17.90 -7.83 -3.74
C LYS A 3 -17.96 -7.09 -5.08
N ALA A 4 -17.00 -7.29 -5.99
CA ALA A 4 -17.03 -6.67 -7.31
C ALA A 4 -18.27 -7.11 -8.11
N GLN A 5 -19.00 -6.16 -8.67
CA GLN A 5 -20.20 -6.43 -9.45
C GLN A 5 -19.85 -7.16 -10.76
N LYS A 6 -20.57 -8.26 -11.05
CA LYS A 6 -20.39 -9.06 -12.29
C LYS A 6 -20.42 -8.20 -13.56
N LYS A 7 -21.35 -7.24 -13.63
CA LYS A 7 -21.45 -6.30 -14.77
C LYS A 7 -20.16 -5.51 -15.02
N ASN A 8 -19.43 -5.14 -13.97
CA ASN A 8 -18.17 -4.40 -14.12
C ASN A 8 -17.03 -5.32 -14.56
N LEU A 9 -17.01 -6.57 -14.09
CA LEU A 9 -16.03 -7.57 -14.54
C LEU A 9 -16.19 -7.88 -16.03
N GLN A 10 -17.43 -8.08 -16.49
CA GLN A 10 -17.75 -8.30 -17.92
C GLN A 10 -17.35 -7.12 -18.81
N LYS A 11 -17.39 -5.89 -18.30
CA LYS A 11 -16.89 -4.72 -19.04
C LYS A 11 -15.37 -4.78 -19.22
N LEU A 12 -14.64 -5.24 -18.19
CA LEU A 12 -13.18 -5.34 -18.23
C LEU A 12 -12.72 -6.50 -19.13
N GLU A 13 -13.48 -7.59 -19.26
CA GLU A 13 -13.18 -8.72 -20.16
C GLU A 13 -13.05 -8.32 -21.63
N LYS A 14 -13.58 -7.16 -22.02
CA LYS A 14 -13.45 -6.62 -23.39
C LYS A 14 -12.08 -6.02 -23.69
N PHE A 15 -11.25 -5.85 -22.66
CA PHE A 15 -9.90 -5.27 -22.77
C PHE A 15 -8.86 -6.36 -22.50
N PRO A 16 -7.61 -6.19 -22.98
CA PRO A 16 -6.51 -7.12 -22.70
C PRO A 16 -5.97 -6.93 -21.27
N VAL A 17 -6.86 -7.02 -20.28
CA VAL A 17 -6.55 -6.86 -18.85
C VAL A 17 -6.80 -8.16 -18.12
N GLN A 18 -5.90 -8.50 -17.21
CA GLN A 18 -6.09 -9.61 -16.30
C GLN A 18 -6.80 -9.14 -15.05
N VAL A 19 -8.00 -9.68 -14.79
CA VAL A 19 -8.73 -9.40 -13.56
C VAL A 19 -8.50 -10.52 -12.54
N ILE A 20 -7.94 -10.16 -11.38
CA ILE A 20 -7.72 -11.10 -10.27
C ILE A 20 -8.73 -10.80 -9.16
N VAL A 21 -9.69 -11.70 -8.97
CA VAL A 21 -10.63 -11.62 -7.86
C VAL A 21 -10.08 -12.38 -6.65
N CYS A 22 -9.62 -11.65 -5.64
CA CYS A 22 -9.16 -12.22 -4.37
C CYS A 22 -9.75 -11.48 -3.17
N GLY A 23 -10.10 -12.22 -2.10
CA GLY A 23 -10.82 -11.70 -0.93
C GLY A 23 -12.35 -11.64 -1.12
N ASN A 24 -13.09 -11.44 -0.02
CA ASN A 24 -14.56 -11.46 -0.02
C ASN A 24 -15.11 -10.04 -0.17
N ASP A 25 -15.17 -9.27 0.91
CA ASP A 25 -15.63 -7.88 0.89
C ASP A 25 -14.54 -6.93 0.40
N THR A 26 -13.33 -7.09 0.92
CA THR A 26 -12.13 -6.35 0.53
C THR A 26 -11.09 -7.28 -0.12
N VAL A 27 -10.09 -6.69 -0.78
CA VAL A 27 -8.98 -7.44 -1.36
C VAL A 27 -8.12 -8.03 -0.24
N SER A 28 -7.81 -9.33 -0.33
CA SER A 28 -6.90 -9.98 0.63
C SER A 28 -5.46 -9.85 0.12
N ILE A 29 -4.66 -9.00 0.75
CA ILE A 29 -3.27 -8.73 0.34
C ILE A 29 -2.42 -10.00 0.38
N LYS A 30 -2.49 -10.79 1.46
CA LYS A 30 -1.79 -12.09 1.55
C LYS A 30 -2.11 -13.03 0.38
N LYS A 31 -3.39 -13.14 -0.02
CA LYS A 31 -3.79 -13.97 -1.17
C LYS A 31 -3.29 -13.39 -2.49
N LEU A 32 -3.39 -12.06 -2.66
CA LEU A 32 -2.88 -11.36 -3.84
C LEU A 32 -1.39 -11.62 -4.02
N LEU A 33 -0.58 -11.42 -2.97
CA LEU A 33 0.86 -11.68 -3.00
C LEU A 33 1.17 -13.14 -3.34
N GLY A 34 0.42 -14.11 -2.82
CA GLY A 34 0.55 -15.51 -3.20
C GLY A 34 0.30 -15.78 -4.69
N ILE A 35 -0.68 -15.10 -5.30
CA ILE A 35 -0.97 -15.20 -6.73
C ILE A 35 0.15 -14.54 -7.56
N LEU A 36 0.60 -13.35 -7.16
CA LEU A 36 1.68 -12.63 -7.85
C LEU A 36 3.00 -13.40 -7.79
N LYS A 37 3.33 -14.00 -6.64
CA LYS A 37 4.48 -14.89 -6.49
C LYS A 37 4.44 -16.08 -7.46
N LYS A 38 3.28 -16.75 -7.60
CA LYS A 38 3.10 -17.85 -8.57
C LYS A 38 3.25 -17.42 -10.02
N LYS A 39 3.06 -16.12 -10.31
CA LYS A 39 3.29 -15.51 -11.62
C LYS A 39 4.74 -15.05 -11.82
N GLY A 40 5.63 -15.33 -10.87
CA GLY A 40 7.04 -14.93 -10.93
C GLY A 40 7.31 -13.48 -10.52
N ILE A 41 6.29 -12.75 -10.03
CA ILE A 41 6.46 -11.38 -9.54
C ILE A 41 6.96 -11.46 -8.10
N LYS A 42 8.20 -11.02 -7.89
CA LYS A 42 8.91 -11.12 -6.60
C LYS A 42 8.97 -9.80 -5.84
N ASN A 43 9.01 -8.68 -6.56
CA ASN A 43 9.12 -7.34 -6.00
C ASN A 43 7.92 -6.51 -6.46
N ILE A 44 7.35 -5.73 -5.54
CA ILE A 44 6.21 -4.86 -5.80
C ILE A 44 6.50 -3.50 -5.20
N LEU A 45 6.35 -2.45 -6.02
CA LEU A 45 6.28 -1.09 -5.53
C LEU A 45 4.83 -0.75 -5.20
N VAL A 46 4.57 -0.37 -3.94
CA VAL A 46 3.24 0.06 -3.49
C VAL A 46 3.29 1.57 -3.31
N GLU A 47 2.57 2.30 -4.17
CA GLU A 47 2.54 3.79 -4.15
C GLU A 47 1.35 4.36 -3.35
N GLY A 48 0.47 3.50 -2.81
CA GLY A 48 -0.70 3.89 -2.04
C GLY A 48 -2.01 3.88 -2.82
N GLY A 49 -3.04 4.66 -2.46
CA GLY A 49 -3.08 5.67 -1.38
C GLY A 49 -3.10 5.11 0.06
N GLY A 50 -3.37 5.96 1.05
CA GLY A 50 -3.20 5.62 2.47
C GLY A 50 -3.98 4.38 2.94
N THR A 51 -5.18 4.12 2.41
CA THR A 51 -5.94 2.87 2.68
C THR A 51 -5.26 1.62 2.12
N ALA A 52 -4.64 1.73 0.94
CA ALA A 52 -3.88 0.63 0.35
C ALA A 52 -2.61 0.37 1.17
N ASN A 53 -1.90 1.43 1.56
CA ASN A 53 -0.73 1.33 2.43
C ASN A 53 -1.08 0.64 3.75
N TRP A 54 -2.20 1.02 4.39
CA TRP A 54 -2.69 0.37 5.61
C TRP A 54 -2.90 -1.13 5.44
N ALA A 55 -3.42 -1.57 4.29
CA ALA A 55 -3.66 -2.99 4.03
C ALA A 55 -2.38 -3.84 4.02
N PHE A 56 -1.22 -3.25 3.68
CA PHE A 56 0.09 -3.90 3.80
C PHE A 56 0.67 -3.75 5.20
N VAL A 57 0.60 -2.54 5.78
CA VAL A 57 1.15 -2.23 7.11
C VAL A 57 0.52 -3.10 8.20
N LYS A 58 -0.81 -3.23 8.22
CA LYS A 58 -1.52 -4.02 9.25
C LYS A 58 -1.22 -5.52 9.20
N GLU A 59 -0.78 -6.02 8.05
CA GLU A 59 -0.43 -7.42 7.83
C GLU A 59 1.08 -7.69 8.01
N ASN A 60 1.87 -6.65 8.35
CA ASN A 60 3.33 -6.69 8.44
C ASN A 60 3.99 -7.19 7.13
N LEU A 61 3.54 -6.65 5.99
CA LEU A 61 3.99 -7.04 4.64
C LEU A 61 4.81 -5.93 3.95
N VAL A 62 5.48 -5.08 4.74
CA VAL A 62 6.34 -4.00 4.24
C VAL A 62 7.78 -4.34 4.59
N ASP A 63 8.61 -4.50 3.56
CA ASP A 63 10.04 -4.76 3.70
C ASP A 63 10.84 -3.44 3.73
N GLU A 64 10.52 -2.51 2.82
CA GLU A 64 11.16 -1.20 2.69
C GLU A 64 10.09 -0.10 2.59
N ALA A 65 10.35 1.07 3.17
CA ALA A 65 9.55 2.27 2.98
C ALA A 65 10.42 3.44 2.50
N ILE A 66 10.04 4.05 1.38
CA ILE A 66 10.65 5.26 0.83
C ILE A 66 9.64 6.40 0.99
N ILE A 67 9.96 7.37 1.83
CA ILE A 67 9.07 8.48 2.20
C ILE A 67 9.71 9.79 1.80
N THR A 68 9.01 10.58 0.97
CA THR A 68 9.42 11.93 0.60
C THR A 68 8.63 12.95 1.40
N ILE A 69 9.33 13.87 2.07
CA ILE A 69 8.76 15.03 2.75
C ILE A 69 9.00 16.26 1.88
N THR A 70 7.92 16.92 1.48
CA THR A 70 7.94 18.11 0.62
C THR A 70 7.72 19.40 1.43
N PRO A 71 8.17 20.58 0.96
CA PRO A 71 8.09 21.84 1.70
C PRO A 71 6.70 22.51 1.61
N TYR A 72 5.64 21.70 1.72
CA TYR A 72 4.24 22.16 1.63
C TYR A 72 3.47 21.72 2.87
N LEU A 73 2.63 22.61 3.39
CA LEU A 73 1.73 22.35 4.50
C LEU A 73 0.29 22.46 4.00
N VAL A 74 -0.42 21.33 3.96
CA VAL A 74 -1.80 21.27 3.41
C VAL A 74 -2.85 21.39 4.51
N GLY A 75 -2.63 20.72 5.66
CA GLY A 75 -3.62 20.65 6.74
C GLY A 75 -4.88 19.85 6.36
N GLY A 76 -5.87 19.83 7.26
CA GLY A 76 -7.17 19.21 7.05
C GLY A 76 -7.37 17.88 7.80
N MET A 77 -8.40 17.83 8.64
CA MET A 77 -8.72 16.66 9.46
C MET A 77 -9.13 15.43 8.65
N THR A 78 -9.65 15.64 7.44
CA THR A 78 -10.10 14.60 6.50
C THR A 78 -9.18 14.43 5.29
N SER A 79 -8.03 15.14 5.29
CA SER A 79 -7.04 15.02 4.22
C SER A 79 -6.40 13.63 4.25
N THR A 80 -6.09 13.09 3.07
CA THR A 80 -5.42 11.80 2.94
C THR A 80 -4.04 11.83 3.61
N THR A 81 -3.69 10.75 4.32
CA THR A 81 -2.39 10.61 4.98
C THR A 81 -1.53 9.54 4.31
N LEU A 82 -0.29 9.37 4.78
CA LEU A 82 0.62 8.32 4.28
C LEU A 82 0.04 6.91 4.51
N VAL A 83 -0.57 6.67 5.67
CA VAL A 83 -1.19 5.41 6.05
C VAL A 83 -2.50 5.72 6.75
N ASP A 84 -3.62 5.45 6.08
CA ASP A 84 -4.97 5.66 6.64
C ASP A 84 -5.45 4.39 7.38
N GLY A 85 -6.77 4.19 7.43
CA GLY A 85 -7.40 3.01 8.02
C GLY A 85 -7.56 3.11 9.53
N ASP A 86 -7.76 1.95 10.16
CA ASP A 86 -8.09 1.89 11.59
C ASP A 86 -6.91 2.27 12.50
N GLY A 87 -5.67 2.17 11.99
CA GLY A 87 -4.46 2.39 12.75
C GLY A 87 -4.21 1.32 13.82
N PHE A 88 -3.03 1.39 14.45
CA PHE A 88 -2.73 0.58 15.64
C PHE A 88 -3.10 1.36 16.90
N SER A 89 -3.78 0.71 17.84
CA SER A 89 -4.16 1.36 19.12
C SER A 89 -2.97 1.64 20.04
N THR A 90 -1.82 1.02 19.79
CA THR A 90 -0.59 1.19 20.59
C THR A 90 0.63 1.09 19.69
N ILE A 91 1.69 1.84 20.01
CA ILE A 91 2.96 1.82 19.27
C ILE A 91 3.61 0.43 19.31
N ALA A 92 3.45 -0.33 20.41
CA ALA A 92 4.01 -1.68 20.50
C ALA A 92 3.45 -2.67 19.46
N LYS A 93 2.26 -2.39 18.88
CA LYS A 93 1.66 -3.20 17.81
C LYS A 93 2.06 -2.71 16.40
N SER A 94 2.67 -1.53 16.28
CA SER A 94 3.01 -0.98 14.97
C SER A 94 4.22 -1.68 14.36
N ILE A 95 4.35 -1.57 13.03
CA ILE A 95 5.58 -1.92 12.34
C ILE A 95 6.74 -1.05 12.87
N ARG A 96 7.90 -1.65 13.08
CA ARG A 96 9.10 -0.95 13.55
C ARG A 96 10.12 -0.87 12.43
N LEU A 97 10.27 0.32 11.88
CA LEU A 97 11.18 0.59 10.78
C LEU A 97 12.52 1.15 11.28
N LYS A 98 13.61 0.78 10.60
CA LYS A 98 14.97 1.27 10.83
C LYS A 98 15.37 2.22 9.72
N LEU A 99 15.73 3.46 10.08
CA LEU A 99 16.23 4.43 9.10
C LEU A 99 17.55 3.94 8.51
N LYS A 100 17.63 3.91 7.18
CA LYS A 100 18.81 3.46 6.43
C LYS A 100 19.54 4.61 5.76
N SER A 101 18.80 5.57 5.22
CA SER A 101 19.40 6.74 4.60
C SER A 101 18.46 7.94 4.62
N VAL A 102 19.07 9.12 4.63
CA VAL A 102 18.41 10.41 4.44
C VAL A 102 19.09 11.08 3.26
N SER A 103 18.31 11.50 2.26
CA SER A 103 18.82 12.22 1.10
C SER A 103 18.04 13.51 0.92
N LYS A 104 18.75 14.63 0.72
CA LYS A 104 18.14 15.91 0.36
C LYS A 104 18.10 16.03 -1.16
N ILE A 105 16.92 16.30 -1.70
CA ILE A 105 16.74 16.60 -3.13
C ILE A 105 16.06 17.96 -3.22
N LYS A 106 16.81 19.00 -3.63
CA LYS A 106 16.34 20.39 -3.63
C LYS A 106 15.79 20.79 -2.25
N ASN A 107 14.49 21.07 -2.15
CA ASN A 107 13.81 21.47 -0.92
C ASN A 107 13.04 20.30 -0.27
N GLU A 108 13.32 19.07 -0.68
CA GLU A 108 12.65 17.85 -0.21
C GLU A 108 13.65 16.94 0.52
N VAL A 109 13.10 16.09 1.39
CA VAL A 109 13.86 15.05 2.10
C VAL A 109 13.29 13.69 1.76
N VAL A 110 14.14 12.79 1.26
CA VAL A 110 13.81 11.39 1.02
C VAL A 110 14.39 10.55 2.15
N LEU A 111 13.52 9.85 2.85
CA LEU A 111 13.84 8.91 3.92
C LEU A 111 13.66 7.50 3.42
N ARG A 112 14.67 6.65 3.62
CA ARG A 112 14.58 5.22 3.31
C ARG A 112 14.68 4.42 4.59
N TYR A 113 13.71 3.55 4.81
CA TYR A 113 13.59 2.70 5.98
C TYR A 113 13.48 1.23 5.59
N GLU A 114 13.96 0.33 6.44
CA GLU A 114 13.81 -1.13 6.30
C GLU A 114 13.20 -1.71 7.58
N ASN A 115 12.38 -2.76 7.46
CA ASN A 115 11.80 -3.49 8.59
C ASN A 115 12.82 -4.46 9.22
#